data_AF-A0A2I0P8B7-F1
#
_entry.id   AF-A0A2I0P8B7-F1
#
_cell.length_a   1.000
_cell.length_b   1.000
_cell.length_c   1.000
_cell.angle_alpha   90.00
_cell.angle_beta   90.00
_cell.angle_gamma   90.00
#
_symmetry.space_group_name_H-M   'P 1'
#
loop_
_entity.id
_entity.type
_entity.pdbx_description
1 polymer ?
#
loop_
_entity_poly.entity_id
_entity_poly.type
_entity_poly.pdbx_seq_one_letter_code
_entity_poly.pdbx_strand_id
1 'polypeptide(L)'
;MDYLWILAGKEEPLPVFSRVVEALENYEEFPFLLEPIYHEVSELEDEDIDRLRFGLVRLQVYADIHRYEDMEAAQRMKYVASTLERVLFGRLLLEGEEAGDKHQCC
;
A
#
# COMPACT_ATOMS: atom_id res chain seq x y z
N MET A 1 -10.94 -7.65 8.66
CA MET A 1 -9.49 -7.50 8.87
C MET A 1 -9.26 -6.08 9.34
N ASP A 2 -8.41 -5.87 10.35
CA ASP A 2 -8.15 -4.51 10.85
C ASP A 2 -7.02 -3.86 10.05
N TYR A 3 -7.37 -3.31 8.88
CA TYR A 3 -6.40 -2.66 7.99
C TYR A 3 -5.79 -1.40 8.61
N LEU A 4 -6.58 -0.66 9.39
CA LEU A 4 -6.12 0.57 10.03
C LEU A 4 -4.99 0.28 11.02
N TRP A 5 -5.13 -0.78 11.82
CA TRP A 5 -4.07 -1.22 12.73
C TRP A 5 -2.77 -1.58 11.99
N ILE A 6 -2.86 -2.25 10.84
CA ILE A 6 -1.67 -2.59 10.03
C ILE A 6 -0.99 -1.31 9.50
N LEU A 7 -1.79 -0.39 8.96
CA LEU A 7 -1.34 0.88 8.35
C LEU A 7 -0.79 1.87 9.38
N ALA A 8 -1.32 1.89 10.60
CA ALA A 8 -0.83 2.75 11.70
C ALA A 8 0.34 2.11 12.47
N GLY A 9 0.35 0.78 12.58
CA GLY A 9 1.35 0.06 13.35
C GLY A 9 1.17 0.31 14.86
N LYS A 10 2.17 0.90 15.51
CA LYS A 10 2.11 1.29 16.93
C LYS A 10 1.91 2.78 17.14
N GLU A 11 1.77 3.54 16.06
CA GLU A 11 1.59 4.99 16.07
C GLU A 11 0.11 5.35 15.93
N GLU A 12 -0.22 6.63 16.15
CA GLU A 12 -1.55 7.15 15.84
C GLU A 12 -1.84 7.03 14.32
N PRO A 13 -3.06 6.66 13.90
CA PRO A 13 -3.41 6.62 12.49
C PRO A 13 -3.38 8.02 11.85
N LEU A 14 -2.82 8.11 10.64
CA LEU A 14 -2.96 9.27 9.79
C LEU A 14 -4.38 9.33 9.20
N PRO A 15 -4.96 10.54 8.98
CA PRO A 15 -6.26 10.69 8.34
C PRO A 15 -6.38 9.94 7.01
N VAL A 16 -5.32 10.01 6.19
CA VAL A 16 -5.28 9.37 4.85
C VAL A 16 -5.41 7.85 4.89
N PHE A 17 -5.10 7.20 6.02
CA PHE A 17 -5.28 5.75 6.14
C PHE A 17 -6.74 5.35 6.00
N SER A 18 -7.69 6.21 6.37
CA SER A 18 -9.12 5.91 6.16
C SER A 18 -9.47 5.65 4.69
N ARG A 19 -8.91 6.43 3.77
CA ARG A 19 -9.10 6.23 2.32
C ARG A 19 -8.38 5.00 1.79
N VAL A 20 -7.22 4.67 2.36
CA VAL A 20 -6.52 3.41 2.04
C VAL A 20 -7.32 2.21 2.53
N VAL A 21 -7.93 2.28 3.71
CA VAL A 21 -8.85 1.24 4.21
C VAL A 21 -10.06 1.12 3.30
N GLU A 22 -10.67 2.23 2.87
CA GLU A 22 -11.79 2.23 1.92
C GLU A 22 -11.41 1.54 0.61
N ALA A 23 -10.21 1.79 0.07
CA ALA A 23 -9.71 1.11 -1.12
C ALA A 23 -9.50 -0.40 -0.94
N LEU A 24 -9.25 -0.87 0.28
CA LEU A 24 -9.08 -2.30 0.58
C LEU A 24 -10.41 -3.00 0.81
N GLU A 25 -11.37 -2.33 1.43
CA GLU A 25 -12.72 -2.84 1.68
C GLU A 25 -13.57 -2.82 0.41
N ASN A 26 -13.47 -1.75 -0.38
CA ASN A 26 -14.20 -1.53 -1.63
C ASN A 26 -13.22 -1.51 -2.81
N TYR A 27 -12.63 -2.66 -3.10
CA TYR A 27 -11.56 -2.78 -4.09
C TYR A 27 -11.91 -2.23 -5.49
N GLU A 28 -13.17 -2.33 -5.90
CA GLU A 28 -13.65 -1.79 -7.18
C GLU A 28 -13.61 -0.25 -7.23
N GLU A 29 -13.64 0.41 -6.08
CA GLU A 29 -13.55 1.87 -5.97
C GLU A 29 -12.10 2.38 -5.99
N PHE A 30 -11.11 1.50 -5.80
CA PHE A 30 -9.70 1.89 -5.71
C PHE A 30 -9.23 2.80 -6.87
N PRO A 31 -9.56 2.54 -8.16
CA PRO A 31 -9.16 3.41 -9.25
C PRO A 31 -9.64 4.86 -9.08
N PHE A 32 -10.82 5.06 -8.50
CA PHE A 32 -11.41 6.38 -8.27
C PHE A 32 -10.88 7.05 -7.01
N LEU A 33 -10.35 6.28 -6.06
CA LEU A 33 -9.74 6.76 -4.83
C LEU A 33 -8.27 7.20 -5.01
N LEU A 34 -7.62 6.86 -6.13
CA LEU A 34 -6.22 7.24 -6.40
C LEU A 34 -5.97 8.75 -6.35
N GLU A 35 -6.77 9.53 -7.08
CA GLU A 35 -6.63 11.00 -7.14
C GLU A 35 -6.96 11.66 -5.78
N PRO A 36 -8.07 11.33 -5.09
CA PRO A 36 -8.33 11.81 -3.74
C PRO A 36 -7.20 11.52 -2.75
N ILE A 37 -6.67 10.29 -2.74
CA ILE A 37 -5.53 9.91 -1.88
C ILE A 37 -4.32 10.77 -2.23
N TYR A 38 -3.98 10.89 -3.52
CA TYR A 38 -2.84 11.71 -3.95
C TYR A 38 -2.94 13.16 -3.45
N HIS A 39 -4.11 13.78 -3.58
CA HIS A 39 -4.34 15.14 -3.11
C HIS A 39 -4.20 15.26 -1.60
N GLU A 40 -4.74 14.34 -0.81
CA GLU A 40 -4.61 14.38 0.65
C GLU A 40 -3.16 14.18 1.10
N VAL A 41 -2.41 13.31 0.44
CA VAL A 41 -0.98 13.13 0.74
C VAL A 41 -0.18 14.39 0.44
N SER A 42 -0.56 15.17 -0.57
CA SER A 42 0.13 16.42 -0.91
C SER A 42 -0.01 17.52 0.17
N GLU A 43 -0.95 17.36 1.11
CA GLU A 43 -1.17 18.26 2.24
C GLU A 43 -0.44 17.83 3.52
N LEU A 44 0.20 16.65 3.52
CA LEU A 44 0.91 16.11 4.67
C LEU A 44 2.30 16.76 4.85
N GLU A 45 2.77 16.79 6.09
CA GLU A 45 4.17 17.14 6.41
C GLU A 45 5.11 15.96 6.10
N ASP A 46 6.39 16.25 5.87
CA ASP A 46 7.39 15.25 5.48
C ASP A 46 7.43 14.02 6.42
N GLU A 47 7.27 14.22 7.74
CA GLU A 47 7.23 13.12 8.71
C GLU A 47 6.01 12.21 8.51
N ASP A 48 4.85 12.79 8.22
CA ASP A 48 3.61 12.04 7.97
C ASP A 48 3.64 11.33 6.60
N ILE A 49 4.32 11.91 5.62
CA ILE A 49 4.58 11.29 4.33
C ILE A 49 5.42 10.01 4.51
N ASP A 50 6.48 10.06 5.33
CA ASP A 50 7.30 8.88 5.64
C ASP A 50 6.49 7.84 6.42
N ARG A 51 5.67 8.26 7.38
CA ARG A 51 4.77 7.36 8.14
C ARG A 51 3.78 6.66 7.22
N LEU A 52 3.20 7.37 6.25
CA LEU A 52 2.34 6.79 5.22
C LEU A 52 3.10 5.75 4.39
N ARG A 53 4.30 6.10 3.91
CA ARG A 53 5.12 5.18 3.11
C ARG A 53 5.39 3.89 3.86
N PHE A 54 5.78 3.98 5.14
CA PHE A 54 5.97 2.78 5.97
C PHE A 54 4.66 2.04 6.27
N GLY A 55 3.52 2.72 6.31
CA GLY A 55 2.19 2.10 6.37
C GLY A 55 1.92 1.18 5.18
N LEU A 56 2.19 1.67 3.96
CA LEU A 56 2.04 0.88 2.73
C LEU A 56 3.01 -0.31 2.68
N VAL A 57 4.24 -0.11 3.14
CA VAL A 57 5.23 -1.20 3.29
C VAL A 57 4.75 -2.25 4.28
N ARG A 58 4.21 -1.85 5.44
CA ARG A 58 3.65 -2.77 6.44
C ARG A 58 2.49 -3.57 5.87
N LEU A 59 1.64 -2.96 5.05
CA LEU A 59 0.56 -3.65 4.38
C LEU A 59 1.07 -4.75 3.42
N GLN A 60 2.14 -4.48 2.67
CA GLN A 60 2.78 -5.48 1.80
C GLN A 60 3.41 -6.63 2.59
N VAL A 61 4.15 -6.32 3.67
CA VAL A 61 4.76 -7.34 4.53
C VAL A 61 3.68 -8.21 5.18
N TYR A 62 2.59 -7.60 5.66
CA TYR A 62 1.48 -8.35 6.23
C TYR A 62 0.84 -9.28 5.21
N ALA A 63 0.62 -8.81 3.98
CA ALA A 63 0.11 -9.62 2.88
C ALA A 63 1.02 -10.82 2.58
N ASP A 64 2.34 -10.64 2.62
CA ASP A 64 3.29 -11.71 2.39
C ASP A 64 3.30 -12.76 3.52
N ILE A 65 3.16 -12.33 4.79
CA ILE A 65 3.07 -13.22 5.95
C ILE A 65 1.80 -14.08 5.88
N HIS A 66 0.66 -13.47 5.55
CA HIS A 66 -0.66 -14.13 5.57
C HIS A 66 -1.11 -14.62 4.18
N ARG A 67 -0.19 -14.70 3.21
CA ARG A 67 -0.48 -15.00 1.80
C ARG A 67 -1.25 -16.29 1.53
N TYR A 68 -1.16 -17.24 2.46
CA TYR A 68 -1.81 -18.56 2.35
C TYR A 68 -3.08 -18.68 3.19
N GLU A 69 -3.35 -17.71 4.06
CA GLU A 69 -4.57 -17.69 4.88
C GLU A 69 -5.75 -17.17 4.07
N ASP A 70 -5.52 -16.05 3.37
CA ASP A 70 -6.47 -15.45 2.43
C ASP A 70 -5.70 -14.86 1.25
N MET A 71 -5.61 -15.66 0.18
CA MET A 71 -4.84 -15.30 -1.01
C MET A 71 -5.43 -14.08 -1.71
N GLU A 72 -6.76 -13.96 -1.73
CA GLU A 72 -7.44 -12.86 -2.40
C GLU A 72 -7.22 -11.55 -1.64
N ALA A 73 -7.41 -11.56 -0.32
CA ALA A 73 -7.14 -10.38 0.51
C ALA A 73 -5.65 -9.99 0.46
N ALA A 74 -4.73 -10.95 0.54
CA ALA A 74 -3.29 -10.68 0.44
C ALA A 74 -2.92 -10.07 -0.92
N GLN A 75 -3.46 -10.57 -2.02
CA GLN A 75 -3.23 -10.00 -3.36
C GLN A 75 -3.76 -8.57 -3.47
N ARG A 76 -4.97 -8.30 -2.96
CA ARG A 76 -5.56 -6.95 -2.94
C ARG A 76 -4.70 -5.98 -2.14
N MET A 77 -4.29 -6.38 -0.93
CA MET A 77 -3.38 -5.60 -0.08
C MET A 77 -2.09 -5.24 -0.82
N LYS A 78 -1.47 -6.23 -1.46
CA LYS A 78 -0.21 -6.04 -2.18
C LYS A 78 -0.37 -5.13 -3.39
N TYR A 79 -1.46 -5.28 -4.15
CA TYR A 79 -1.74 -4.43 -5.31
C TYR A 79 -2.03 -2.97 -4.92
N VAL A 80 -2.90 -2.74 -3.93
CA VAL A 80 -3.25 -1.39 -3.46
C VAL A 80 -2.01 -0.68 -2.94
N ALA A 81 -1.26 -1.31 -2.02
CA ALA A 81 -0.09 -0.67 -1.43
C ALA A 81 1.02 -0.38 -2.46
N SER A 82 1.34 -1.34 -3.33
CA SER A 82 2.38 -1.12 -4.34
C SER A 82 1.98 -0.09 -5.40
N THR A 83 0.70 -0.03 -5.76
CA THR A 83 0.19 0.99 -6.68
C THR A 83 0.26 2.37 -6.06
N LEU A 84 -0.21 2.53 -4.81
CA LEU A 84 -0.11 3.79 -4.08
C LEU A 84 1.35 4.22 -3.90
N GLU A 85 2.27 3.30 -3.57
CA GLU A 85 3.69 3.65 -3.48
C GLU A 85 4.26 4.16 -4.80
N ARG A 86 3.91 3.54 -5.93
CA ARG A 86 4.36 3.99 -7.25
C ARG A 86 3.80 5.37 -7.60
N VAL A 87 2.53 5.61 -7.31
CA VAL A 87 1.86 6.89 -7.59
C VAL A 87 2.42 8.01 -6.71
N LEU A 88 2.60 7.75 -5.42
CA LEU A 88 2.99 8.78 -4.44
C LEU A 88 4.52 9.01 -4.41
N PHE A 89 5.32 7.96 -4.58
CA PHE A 89 6.77 8.01 -4.35
C PHE A 89 7.61 7.63 -5.58
N GLY A 90 6.97 7.27 -6.70
CA GLY A 90 7.63 6.91 -7.96
C GLY A 90 8.37 5.57 -7.97
N ARG A 91 8.53 4.91 -6.80
CA ARG A 91 9.19 3.61 -6.66
C ARG A 91 8.71 2.88 -5.42
N LEU A 92 8.78 1.56 -5.46
CA LEU A 92 8.57 0.72 -4.29
C LEU A 92 9.77 0.82 -3.34
N LEU A 93 9.51 0.79 -2.04
CA LEU A 93 10.57 0.64 -1.03
C LEU A 93 11.00 -0.84 -0.92
N LEU A 94 10.05 -1.76 -1.01
CA LEU A 94 10.31 -3.20 -1.16
C LEU A 94 10.16 -3.56 -2.62
N GLU A 95 11.29 -3.74 -3.32
CA GLU A 95 11.26 -4.33 -4.66
C GLU A 95 10.73 -5.77 -4.52
N GLY A 96 9.62 -6.07 -5.19
CA GLY A 96 9.12 -7.43 -5.26
C GLY A 96 10.11 -8.31 -6.00
N GLU A 97 10.16 -9.60 -5.67
CA GLU A 97 10.72 -10.59 -6.57
C GLU A 97 9.91 -10.51 -7.88
N GLU A 98 10.45 -9.86 -8.90
CA GLU A 98 9.92 -9.96 -10.25
C GLU A 98 9.91 -11.45 -10.59
N ALA A 99 8.70 -12.03 -10.69
CA ALA A 99 8.53 -13.34 -11.28
C ALA A 99 8.89 -13.23 -12.78
N GLY A 100 10.20 -13.25 -13.09
CA GLY A 100 10.68 -13.02 -14.43
C GLY A 100 12.17 -12.70 -14.54
N ASP A 101 13.03 -13.55 -13.98
CA ASP A 101 14.36 -13.74 -14.58
C ASP A 101 14.13 -14.18 -16.04
N LYS A 102 14.30 -13.24 -16.97
CA LYS A 102 14.75 -13.55 -18.32
C LYS A 102 16.00 -12.73 -18.58
N HIS A 103 17.13 -13.30 -18.16
CA HIS A 103 18.30 -13.42 -19.02
C HIS A 103 17.92 -13.36 -20.50
N GLN A 104 18.29 -12.28 -21.17
CA GLN A 104 18.80 -12.39 -22.52
C GLN A 104 19.90 -11.34 -22.72
N CYS A 105 21.14 -11.77 -22.44
CA CYS A 105 22.29 -11.26 -23.16
C CYS A 105 22.00 -11.33 -24.66
N CYS A 106 22.21 -10.23 -25.37
CA CYS A 106 22.64 -10.20 -26.76
C CYS A 106 23.78 -9.18 -26.84
#